data_AF-A0ABD2YI68-F1
#
_entry.id   AF-A0ABD2YI68-F1
#
_cell.length_a   1.000
_cell.length_b   1.000
_cell.length_c   1.000
_cell.angle_alpha   90.00
_cell.angle_beta   90.00
_cell.angle_gamma   90.00
#
_symmetry.space_group_name_H-M   'P 1'
#
loop_
_entity.id
_entity.type
_entity.pdbx_description
1 polymer ?
#
loop_
_entity_poly.entity_id
_entity_poly.type
_entity_poly.pdbx_seq_one_letter_code
_entity_poly.pdbx_strand_id
1 'polypeptide(L)'
;MVGRSVKCKQGKPWPLEIAVDQFCKGTLPFGPYYDHVLGYRKESLERPEKVLFMTYEELKDDPKTHVKRLSKFLGCPFEDDENGE
;
A
#
# COMPACT_ATOMS: atom_id res chain seq x y z
N MET A 1 -13.80 5.70 -19.91
CA MET A 1 -14.40 5.10 -18.70
C MET A 1 -14.44 6.16 -17.61
N VAL A 2 -15.59 6.77 -17.36
CA VAL A 2 -15.74 7.78 -16.30
C VAL A 2 -15.79 7.03 -14.97
N GLY A 3 -14.71 7.10 -14.19
CA GLY A 3 -14.67 6.58 -12.83
C GLY A 3 -15.75 7.26 -12.01
N ARG A 4 -16.80 6.53 -11.63
CA ARG A 4 -17.80 7.05 -10.71
C ARG A 4 -17.10 7.30 -9.39
N SER A 5 -16.97 8.57 -9.02
CA SER A 5 -16.57 8.97 -7.68
C SER A 5 -17.52 8.31 -6.69
N VAL A 6 -17.02 7.32 -5.95
CA VAL A 6 -17.74 6.77 -4.80
C VAL A 6 -17.69 7.86 -3.74
N LYS A 7 -18.72 8.70 -3.71
CA LYS A 7 -18.91 9.65 -2.62
C LYS A 7 -19.19 8.85 -1.36
N CYS A 8 -18.17 8.61 -0.54
CA CYS A 8 -18.36 8.14 0.83
C CYS A 8 -19.13 9.23 1.56
N LYS A 9 -20.41 8.98 1.86
CA LYS A 9 -21.20 9.90 2.69
C LYS A 9 -20.47 10.02 4.02
N GLN A 10 -20.02 11.23 4.35
CA GLN A 10 -19.39 11.53 5.64
C GLN A 10 -20.48 11.48 6.72
N GLY A 11 -20.80 10.27 7.17
CA GLY A 11 -21.58 10.04 8.38
C GLY A 11 -20.73 10.30 9.62
N LYS A 12 -21.36 10.38 10.79
CA LYS A 12 -20.65 10.42 12.07
C LYS A 12 -19.64 9.24 12.13
N PRO A 13 -18.39 9.47 12.59
CA PRO A 13 -17.43 8.39 12.75
C PRO A 13 -18.02 7.26 13.59
N TRP A 14 -17.76 6.02 13.18
CA TRP A 14 -18.18 4.86 13.96
C TRP A 14 -17.41 4.83 15.28
N PRO A 15 -18.04 4.38 16.39
CA PRO A 15 -17.30 3.98 17.58
C PRO A 15 -16.24 2.95 17.22
N LEU A 16 -15.06 3.01 17.85
CA LEU A 16 -13.91 2.17 17.51
C LEU A 16 -14.27 0.68 17.54
N GLU A 17 -15.01 0.23 18.56
CA GLU A 17 -15.43 -1.17 18.71
C GLU A 17 -16.24 -1.67 17.51
N ILE A 18 -17.17 -0.84 17.03
CA ILE A 18 -17.98 -1.15 15.84
C ILE A 18 -17.09 -1.17 14.59
N ALA A 19 -16.17 -0.22 14.45
CA ALA A 19 -15.24 -0.19 13.32
C ALA A 19 -14.33 -1.42 13.28
N VAL A 20 -13.81 -1.86 14.43
CA VAL A 20 -12.98 -3.06 14.55
C VAL A 20 -13.81 -4.32 14.26
N ASP A 21 -15.02 -4.45 14.78
CA ASP A 21 -15.91 -5.57 14.46
C ASP A 21 -16.19 -5.69 12.96
N GLN A 22 -16.50 -4.58 12.30
CA GLN A 22 -16.75 -4.55 10.85
C GLN A 22 -15.47 -4.81 10.04
N PHE A 23 -14.32 -4.31 10.50
CA PHE A 23 -13.01 -4.63 9.90
C PHE A 23 -12.73 -6.13 9.96
N CYS A 24 -12.89 -6.76 11.13
CA CYS A 24 -12.70 -8.19 11.33
C CYS A 24 -13.67 -9.04 10.50
N LYS A 25 -14.91 -8.57 10.31
CA LYS A 25 -15.91 -9.20 9.42
C LYS A 25 -15.63 -8.98 7.94
N GLY A 26 -14.69 -8.09 7.58
CA GLY A 26 -14.36 -7.76 6.20
C GLY A 26 -15.44 -6.97 5.46
N THR A 27 -16.38 -6.35 6.17
CA THR A 27 -17.52 -5.61 5.59
C THR A 27 -17.20 -4.15 5.26
N LEU A 28 -15.99 -3.70 5.56
CA LEU A 28 -15.51 -2.38 5.19
C LEU A 28 -15.22 -2.28 3.68
N PRO A 29 -15.36 -1.09 3.08
CA PRO A 29 -14.94 -0.86 1.69
C PRO A 29 -13.49 -1.31 1.46
N PHE A 30 -13.24 -1.98 0.34
CA PHE A 30 -11.92 -2.53 -0.02
C PHE A 30 -11.43 -3.67 0.91
N GLY A 31 -12.28 -4.18 1.80
CA GLY A 31 -12.03 -5.39 2.58
C GLY A 31 -12.45 -6.68 1.84
N PRO A 32 -12.10 -7.87 2.37
CA PRO A 32 -11.36 -8.11 3.62
C PRO A 32 -9.89 -7.67 3.55
N TYR A 33 -9.39 -7.05 4.62
CA TYR A 33 -8.03 -6.48 4.64
C TYR A 33 -6.94 -7.51 4.34
N TYR A 34 -7.02 -8.69 4.95
CA TYR A 34 -6.01 -9.72 4.77
C TYR A 34 -5.98 -10.25 3.34
N ASP A 35 -7.13 -10.47 2.70
CA ASP A 35 -7.20 -10.90 1.30
C ASP A 35 -6.58 -9.84 0.39
N HIS A 36 -6.84 -8.55 0.66
CA HIS A 36 -6.24 -7.45 -0.06
C HIS A 36 -4.71 -7.46 0.04
N VAL A 37 -4.15 -7.52 1.26
CA VAL A 37 -2.69 -7.52 1.48
C VAL A 37 -2.03 -8.79 0.93
N LEU A 38 -2.61 -9.96 1.19
CA LEU A 38 -2.07 -11.25 0.75
C LEU A 38 -2.12 -11.39 -0.77
N GLY A 39 -3.15 -10.85 -1.42
CA GLY A 39 -3.26 -10.82 -2.88
C GLY A 39 -2.08 -10.09 -3.52
N TYR A 40 -1.79 -8.85 -3.10
CA TYR A 40 -0.65 -8.09 -3.62
C TYR A 40 0.69 -8.69 -3.23
N ARG A 41 0.81 -9.26 -2.02
CA ARG A 41 2.03 -9.96 -1.62
C ARG A 41 2.31 -11.14 -2.54
N LYS A 42 1.31 -11.97 -2.83
CA LYS A 42 1.43 -13.10 -3.75
C LYS A 42 1.81 -12.63 -5.16
N GLU A 43 1.10 -11.65 -5.69
CA GLU A 43 1.35 -11.12 -7.03
C GLU A 43 2.77 -10.54 -7.17
N SER A 44 3.30 -9.90 -6.12
CA SER A 44 4.68 -9.40 -6.11
C SER A 44 5.74 -10.51 -6.17
N LEU A 45 5.41 -11.72 -5.71
CA LEU A 45 6.30 -12.88 -5.81
C LEU A 45 6.20 -13.54 -7.19
N GLU A 46 5.01 -13.57 -7.78
CA GLU A 46 4.77 -14.16 -9.09
C GLU A 46 5.27 -13.26 -10.24
N ARG A 47 5.17 -11.93 -10.09
CA ARG A 47 5.51 -10.92 -11.12
C ARG A 47 6.26 -9.72 -10.52
N PRO A 48 7.49 -9.93 -10.01
CA PRO A 48 8.27 -8.92 -9.31
C PRO A 48 8.64 -7.70 -10.17
N GLU A 49 8.58 -7.82 -11.49
CA GLU A 49 8.80 -6.74 -12.45
C GLU A 49 7.56 -5.86 -12.68
N LYS A 50 6.38 -6.28 -12.18
CA LYS A 50 5.10 -5.58 -12.36
C LYS A 50 4.45 -5.16 -11.06
N VAL A 51 4.74 -5.82 -9.95
CA VAL A 51 4.20 -5.48 -8.64
C VAL A 51 5.32 -5.40 -7.61
N LEU A 52 5.51 -4.20 -7.06
CA LEU A 52 6.39 -3.96 -5.92
C LEU A 52 5.58 -4.02 -4.63
N PHE A 53 5.91 -4.96 -3.74
CA PHE A 53 5.36 -5.02 -2.39
C PHE A 53 6.32 -4.41 -1.37
N MET A 54 5.78 -3.56 -0.50
CA MET A 54 6.50 -2.84 0.55
C MET A 54 5.56 -2.60 1.73
N THR A 55 6.05 -2.76 2.95
CA THR A 55 5.26 -2.40 4.14
C THR A 55 5.53 -0.96 4.57
N TYR A 56 4.59 -0.38 5.30
CA TYR A 56 4.76 0.97 5.81
C TYR A 56 5.86 1.03 6.87
N GLU A 57 5.98 -0.02 7.68
CA GLU A 57 6.96 -0.15 8.74
C GLU A 57 8.39 -0.14 8.17
N GLU A 58 8.64 -0.93 7.12
CA GLU A 58 9.95 -0.96 6.41
C GLU A 58 10.29 0.40 5.78
N LEU A 59 9.31 1.03 5.12
CA LEU A 59 9.48 2.35 4.52
C LEU A 59 9.75 3.43 5.56
N LYS A 60 9.11 3.34 6.73
CA LYS A 60 9.29 4.31 7.82
C LYS A 60 10.65 4.14 8.50
N ASP A 61 11.14 2.90 8.63
CA ASP A 61 12.42 2.59 9.27
C ASP A 61 13.61 3.06 8.42
N ASP A 62 13.61 2.76 7.11
CA ASP A 62 14.64 3.24 6.18
C ASP A 62 14.03 3.82 4.88
N PRO A 63 13.60 5.09 4.90
CA PRO A 63 12.99 5.72 3.72
C PRO A 63 13.94 5.82 2.53
N LYS A 64 15.24 6.09 2.76
CA LYS A 64 16.21 6.32 1.67
C LYS A 64 16.38 5.04 0.85
N THR A 65 16.59 3.90 1.49
CA THR A 65 16.76 2.62 0.78
C THR A 65 15.49 2.20 0.05
N HIS A 66 14.32 2.37 0.68
CA HIS A 66 13.04 1.97 0.08
C HIS A 66 12.65 2.86 -1.11
N VAL A 67 12.93 4.16 -1.06
CA VAL A 67 12.74 5.07 -2.20
C VAL A 67 13.72 4.77 -3.33
N LYS A 68 14.99 4.44 -3.04
CA LYS A 68 15.95 3.95 -4.05
C LYS A 68 15.49 2.63 -4.69
N ARG A 69 14.91 1.71 -3.91
CA ARG A 69 14.32 0.47 -4.43
C ARG A 69 13.11 0.73 -5.34
N LEU A 70 12.24 1.68 -4.96
CA LEU A 70 11.09 2.11 -5.77
C LEU A 70 11.54 2.73 -7.10
N SER A 71 12.56 3.59 -7.09
CA SER A 71 13.05 4.25 -8.30
C SER A 71 13.64 3.25 -9.30
N LYS A 72 14.39 2.25 -8.80
CA LYS A 72 14.86 1.10 -9.60
C LYS A 72 13.70 0.32 -10.21
N PHE A 73 12.65 0.03 -9.43
CA PHE A 73 11.47 -0.69 -9.91
C PHE A 73 10.72 0.08 -11.02
N LEU A 74 10.66 1.42 -10.93
CA LEU A 74 10.06 2.27 -11.96
C LEU A 74 10.93 2.47 -13.20
N GLY A 75 12.17 1.93 -13.23
CA GLY A 75 13.10 2.14 -14.32
C GLY A 75 13.73 3.55 -14.35
N CYS A 76 13.67 4.28 -13.23
CA CYS A 76 14.22 5.62 -13.06
C CYS A 76 15.19 5.65 -11.87
N PRO A 77 16.28 4.85 -11.88
CA PRO A 77 17.22 4.85 -10.76
C PRO A 77 17.79 6.26 -10.57
N PHE A 78 18.02 6.64 -9.32
CA PHE A 78 18.80 7.83 -9.03
C PHE A 78 20.23 7.57 -9.50
N GLU A 79 20.87 8.58 -10.09
CA GLU A 79 22.31 8.56 -10.30
C GLU A 79 22.97 8.38 -8.93
N ASP A 80 24.04 7.59 -8.84
CA ASP A 80 24.78 7.48 -7.59
C ASP A 80 25.18 8.89 -7.19
N ASP A 81 24.67 9.37 -6.04
CA ASP A 81 25.26 10.52 -5.36
C ASP A 81 26.68 10.08 -4.96
N GLU A 82 27.62 10.25 -5.88
CA GLU A 82 29.06 10.10 -5.64
C GLU A 82 29.60 11.21 -4.72
N ASN A 83 28.75 11.95 -4.00
CA ASN A 83 29.15 12.86 -2.92
C ASN A 83 27.93 13.39 -2.12
N GLY A 84 27.70 12.94 -0.88
CA GLY A 84 26.78 13.66 0.02
C GLY A 84 26.25 12.91 1.25
N GLU A 85 27.12 12.79 2.26
CA GLU A 85 26.86 12.59 3.72
C GLU A 85 25.97 11.43 4.22
#